data_AF-A0A560LYB7-F1
#
_entry.id   AF-A0A560LYB7-F1
#
_cell.length_a   1.000
_cell.length_b   1.000
_cell.length_c   1.000
_cell.angle_alpha   90.00
_cell.angle_beta   90.00
_cell.angle_gamma   90.00
#
_symmetry.space_group_name_H-M   'P 1'
#
loop_
_entity.id
_entity.type
_entity.pdbx_description
1 polymer ?
#
loop_
_entity_poly.entity_id
_entity_poly.type
_entity_poly.pdbx_seq_one_letter_code
_entity_poly.pdbx_strand_id
1 'polypeptide(L)' 'MFKAEQTTVRCKCGQELTNLRLLVDSQTGTRFLTERCEACGEIAIILANASSSTDV' A
#
# COMPACT_ATOMS: atom_id res chain seq x y z
N MET A 1 -18.30 5.54 -8.10
CA MET A 1 -16.92 5.52 -8.61
C MET A 1 -15.99 5.71 -7.41
N PHE A 2 -15.37 4.63 -6.91
CA PHE A 2 -14.34 4.76 -5.87
C PHE A 2 -13.10 5.33 -6.57
N LYS A 3 -12.73 6.57 -6.25
CA LYS A 3 -11.39 7.09 -6.57
C LYS A 3 -10.42 6.18 -5.84
N ALA A 4 -9.77 5.27 -6.56
CA ALA A 4 -8.58 4.62 -6.04
C ALA A 4 -7.56 5.75 -5.87
N GLU A 5 -7.38 6.21 -4.63
CA GLU A 5 -6.20 6.98 -4.27
C GLU A 5 -5.01 6.13 -4.73
N GLN A 6 -4.31 6.60 -5.76
CA GLN A 6 -3.11 5.93 -6.26
C GLN A 6 -2.03 6.13 -5.21
N THR A 7 -2.04 5.29 -4.19
CA THR A 7 -0.95 5.24 -3.21
C THR A 7 0.26 4.66 -3.93
N THR A 8 1.26 5.50 -4.18
CA THR A 8 2.55 5.04 -4.71
C THR A 8 3.50 4.78 -3.54
N VAL A 9 4.09 3.59 -3.49
CA VAL A 9 5.10 3.25 -2.48
C VAL A 9 6.42 2.87 -3.13
N ARG A 10 7.52 3.35 -2.56
CA ARG A 10 8.85 3.02 -3.03
C ARG A 10 9.39 1.81 -2.29
N CYS A 11 9.71 0.76 -3.05
CA CYS A 11 10.42 -0.41 -2.55
C CYS A 11 11.86 -0.05 -2.16
N LYS A 12 12.51 -0.82 -1.28
CA LYS A 12 13.90 -0.54 -0.85
C LYS A 12 14.90 -0.63 -2.00
N CYS A 13 14.60 -1.39 -3.05
CA CYS A 13 15.41 -1.42 -4.27
C CYS A 13 15.29 -0.15 -5.12
N GLY A 14 14.44 0.80 -4.73
CA GLY A 14 14.21 2.07 -5.42
C GLY A 14 13.06 2.05 -6.44
N GLN A 15 12.50 0.87 -6.74
CA GLN A 15 11.38 0.70 -7.66
C GLN A 15 10.06 1.19 -7.04
N GLU A 16 9.23 1.81 -7.86
CA GLU A 16 7.90 2.26 -7.47
C GLU A 16 6.87 1.14 -7.61
N LEU A 17 6.03 1.00 -6.59
CA LEU A 17 4.92 0.07 -6.48
C LEU A 17 3.64 0.90 -6.58
N THR A 18 2.86 0.67 -7.64
CA THR A 18 1.67 1.47 -7.99
C THR A 18 0.40 0.63 -8.07
N ASN A 19 0.51 -0.71 -8.01
CA ASN A 19 -0.61 -1.64 -8.13
C ASN A 19 -0.87 -2.36 -6.81
N LEU A 20 -0.92 -1.59 -5.73
CA LEU A 20 -1.23 -2.09 -4.40
C LEU A 20 -2.62 -2.71 -4.36
N ARG A 21 -2.70 -3.93 -3.83
CA ARG A 21 -3.95 -4.67 -3.62
C ARG A 21 -4.48 -4.42 -2.23
N LEU A 22 -5.78 -4.12 -2.14
CA LEU A 22 -6.47 -4.00 -0.85
C LEU A 22 -6.77 -5.38 -0.28
N LEU A 23 -6.29 -5.63 0.94
CA LEU A 23 -6.64 -6.78 1.77
C LEU A 23 -7.36 -6.29 3.02
N VAL A 24 -8.32 -7.09 3.49
CA VAL A 24 -9.05 -6.83 4.73
C VAL A 24 -8.83 -8.01 5.65
N ASP A 25 -8.24 -7.76 6.81
CA ASP A 25 -8.12 -8.77 7.87
C ASP A 25 -9.51 -9.02 8.47
N SER A 26 -9.99 -10.25 8.40
CA SER A 26 -11.34 -10.63 8.80
C SER A 26 -11.53 -10.71 10.33
N GLN A 27 -10.45 -10.77 11.10
CA GLN A 27 -10.51 -10.86 12.56
C GLN A 27 -10.54 -9.47 13.20
N THR A 28 -9.79 -8.54 12.64
CA THR A 28 -9.60 -7.18 13.17
C THR A 28 -10.36 -6.12 12.37
N GLY A 29 -10.83 -6.44 11.16
CA GLY A 29 -11.41 -5.47 10.23
C GLY A 29 -10.39 -4.51 9.61
N THR A 30 -9.10 -4.72 9.89
CA THR A 30 -8.03 -3.81 9.45
C THR A 30 -7.82 -3.93 7.95
N ARG A 31 -7.69 -2.79 7.28
CA ARG A 31 -7.48 -2.72 5.84
C ARG A 31 -6.01 -2.45 5.55
N PHE A 32 -5.42 -3.21 4.64
CA PHE A 32 -4.02 -3.07 4.23
C PHE A 32 -3.92 -3.00 2.71
N LEU A 33 -3.01 -2.17 2.21
CA LEU A 33 -2.57 -2.16 0.83
C LEU A 33 -1.27 -2.96 0.73
N THR A 34 -1.17 -3.89 -0.22
CA THR A 34 0.03 -4.72 -0.39
C THR A 34 0.41 -4.94 -1.84
N GLU A 35 1.71 -4.98 -2.11
CA GLU A 35 2.27 -5.35 -3.40
C GLU A 35 3.63 -6.02 -3.20
N ARG A 36 3.94 -6.98 -4.08
CA ARG A 36 5.27 -7.60 -4.13
C ARG A 36 6.07 -6.94 -5.25
N CYS A 37 7.24 -6.43 -4.92
CA CYS A 37 8.18 -5.93 -5.91
C CYS A 37 8.69 -7.10 -6.77
N GLU A 38 8.50 -7.03 -8.08
CA GLU A 38 8.97 -8.06 -9.00
C GLU A 38 10.50 -8.08 -9.16
N ALA A 39 11.18 -6.95 -8.96
CA ALA A 39 12.63 -6.87 -9.14
C ALA A 39 13.43 -7.48 -7.99
N CYS A 40 13.03 -7.24 -6.74
CA CYS A 40 13.78 -7.72 -5.56
C CYS A 40 13.00 -8.69 -4.67
N GLY A 41 11.71 -8.91 -4.95
CA GLY A 41 10.87 -9.84 -4.21
C GLY A 41 10.34 -9.32 -2.87
N GLU A 42 10.68 -8.09 -2.47
CA GLU A 42 10.18 -7.47 -1.24
C GLU A 42 8.66 -7.29 -1.28
N ILE A 43 8.00 -7.44 -0.14
CA ILE A 43 6.57 -7.23 0.02
C ILE A 43 6.34 -5.94 0.80
N ALA A 44 5.67 -4.97 0.18
CA ALA A 44 5.21 -3.77 0.84
C ALA A 44 3.82 -4.02 1.46
N ILE A 45 3.61 -3.54 2.68
CA ILE A 45 2.34 -3.60 3.40
C ILE A 45 2.12 -2.23 4.04
N ILE A 46 1.00 -1.58 3.73
CA ILE A 46 0.64 -0.25 4.23
C ILE A 46 -0.74 -0.35 4.87
N LEU A 47 -0.92 0.25 6.03
CA LEU A 47 -2.24 0.37 6.66
C LEU A 47 -3.11 1.34 5.85
N ALA A 48 -4.22 0.85 5.29
CA ALA A 48 -5.15 1.63 4.46
C ALA A 48 -6.04 2.59 5.27
N ASN A 49 -5.60 2.97 6.47
CA ASN A 49 -6.27 3.89 7.39
C ASN A 49 -5.33 4.96 7.95
N ALA A 50 -4.09 5.05 7.43
CA ALA A 50 -3.21 6.17 7.71
C ALA A 50 -3.59 7.33 6.80
N SER A 51 -4.72 7.98 7.07
CA SER A 51 -4.92 9.38 6.71
C SER A 51 -3.97 10.23 7.55
N SER A 52 -2.66 10.11 7.32
CA SER A 52 -1.71 11.13 7.72
C SER A 52 -1.73 12.19 6.62
N SER A 53 -2.76 13.04 6.67
CA SER A 53 -2.55 14.43 6.32
C SER A 53 -1.36 14.92 7.14
N THR A 54 -0.23 15.16 6.51
CA THR A 54 0.81 15.99 7.10
C THR A 54 1.20 16.99 6.03
N ASP A 55 0.35 18.00 5.92
CA ASP A 55 0.65 19.30 5.35
C ASP A 55 1.67 19.95 6.31
N VAL A 56 2.88 20.21 5.81
CA VAL A 56 3.86 21.15 6.37
C VAL A 56 4.33 22.04 5.24
#